data_AF-A0A8J1IXK1-F1
#
_entry.id   AF-A0A8J1IXK1-F1
#
_cell.length_a   1.000
_cell.length_b   1.000
_cell.length_c   1.000
_cell.angle_alpha   90.00
_cell.angle_beta   90.00
_cell.angle_gamma   90.00
#
_symmetry.space_group_name_H-M   'P 1'
#
loop_
_entity.id
_entity.type
_entity.pdbx_description
1 polymer ?
#
loop_
_entity_poly.entity_id
_entity_poly.type
_entity_poly.pdbx_seq_one_letter_code
_entity_poly.pdbx_strand_id
1 'polypeptide(L)'
;MNWFHLITTLLLLNLGIYGFANEDAKLSEVCGKPVVDRSRIVGGQDSKKGQHPWQVIVILPNIQCGGTLISSRFVLTAALCVHSTPVDPETYTKIVFGDGHPELRQGVRVGK
;
A
#
# COMPACT_ATOMS: atom_id res chain seq x y z
N MET A 1 -53.04 9.81 22.63
CA MET A 1 -52.10 10.16 21.54
C MET A 1 -50.63 10.00 21.91
N ASN A 2 -50.22 10.24 23.16
CA ASN A 2 -48.79 10.37 23.50
C ASN A 2 -47.97 9.07 23.39
N TRP A 3 -48.60 7.90 23.55
CA TRP A 3 -47.92 6.60 23.50
C TRP A 3 -47.46 6.19 22.09
N PHE A 4 -48.22 6.53 21.05
CA PHE A 4 -47.83 6.27 19.66
C PHE A 4 -46.60 7.11 19.24
N HIS A 5 -46.44 8.30 19.81
CA HIS A 5 -45.23 9.13 19.62
C HIS A 5 -44.01 8.56 20.35
N LEU A 6 -44.19 7.91 21.50
CA LEU A 6 -43.09 7.23 22.22
C LEU A 6 -42.59 6.01 21.46
N ILE A 7 -43.49 5.22 20.86
CA ILE A 7 -43.09 4.05 20.07
C ILE A 7 -42.38 4.47 18.78
N THR A 8 -42.89 5.48 18.08
CA THR A 8 -42.26 6.00 16.85
C THR A 8 -40.90 6.64 17.12
N THR A 9 -40.74 7.38 18.22
CA THR A 9 -39.43 7.93 18.62
C THR A 9 -38.43 6.84 19.01
N LEU A 10 -38.85 5.80 19.73
CA LEU A 10 -37.99 4.65 20.05
C LEU A 10 -37.56 3.86 18.80
N LEU A 11 -38.46 3.65 17.83
CA LEU A 11 -38.15 2.98 16.57
C LEU A 11 -37.17 3.78 15.72
N LEU A 12 -37.36 5.10 15.63
CA LEU A 12 -36.44 5.99 14.92
C LEU A 12 -35.07 6.10 15.60
N LEU A 13 -35.03 6.06 16.94
CA LEU A 13 -33.77 6.02 17.69
C LEU A 13 -33.01 4.71 17.41
N ASN A 14 -33.71 3.57 17.42
CA ASN A 14 -33.11 2.27 17.12
C ASN A 14 -32.66 2.19 15.65
N LEU A 15 -33.48 2.62 14.68
CA LEU A 15 -33.09 2.68 13.27
C LEU A 15 -31.94 3.66 13.02
N GLY A 16 -31.87 4.76 13.77
CA GLY A 16 -30.72 5.67 13.76
C GLY A 16 -29.46 5.04 14.32
N ILE A 17 -29.56 4.17 15.34
CA ILE A 17 -28.40 3.43 15.89
C ILE A 17 -27.98 2.29 14.95
N TYR A 18 -28.93 1.59 14.31
CA TYR A 18 -28.63 0.57 13.29
C TYR A 18 -28.15 1.17 11.97
N GLY A 19 -28.53 2.42 11.66
CA GLY A 19 -28.13 3.15 10.45
C GLY A 19 -26.75 3.80 10.52
N PHE A 20 -26.03 3.69 11.65
CA PHE A 20 -24.63 4.07 11.80
C PHE A 20 -23.74 2.85 12.12
N ALA A 21 -24.10 1.65 11.68
CA ALA A 21 -23.10 0.61 11.47
C ALA A 21 -22.32 0.92 10.18
N ASN A 22 -21.52 1.99 10.27
CA ASN A 22 -20.44 2.45 9.40
C ASN A 22 -20.31 1.66 8.08
N GLU A 23 -20.90 2.20 7.02
CA GLU A 23 -20.51 1.90 5.66
C GLU A 23 -19.03 2.23 5.49
N ASP A 24 -18.32 1.32 4.84
CA ASP A 24 -17.02 1.54 4.26
C ASP A 24 -15.87 1.70 5.27
N ALA A 25 -15.30 0.55 5.64
CA ALA A 25 -13.85 0.41 5.65
C ALA A 25 -13.30 0.66 4.22
N LYS A 26 -13.48 1.88 3.70
CA LYS A 26 -12.73 2.37 2.56
C LYS A 26 -11.28 2.29 3.01
N LEU A 27 -10.51 1.39 2.39
CA LEU A 27 -9.07 1.35 2.52
C LEU A 27 -8.56 2.72 2.05
N SER A 28 -8.52 3.69 2.97
CA SER A 28 -7.72 4.88 2.74
C SER A 28 -6.32 4.34 2.48
N GLU A 29 -5.78 4.63 1.31
CA GLU A 29 -4.45 4.18 0.90
C GLU A 29 -3.45 4.95 1.77
N VAL A 30 -3.26 4.52 3.02
CA VAL A 30 -2.37 5.17 3.98
C VAL A 30 -0.95 4.72 3.69
N CYS A 31 -0.10 5.65 3.28
CA CYS A 31 1.31 5.38 3.03
C CYS A 31 2.14 5.32 4.34
N GLY A 32 3.32 4.70 4.28
CA GLY A 32 4.35 4.80 5.33
C GLY A 32 4.04 4.14 6.68
N LYS A 33 3.07 3.20 6.73
CA LYS A 33 2.78 2.42 7.93
C LYS A 33 3.43 1.03 7.86
N PRO A 34 4.55 0.78 8.57
CA PRO A 34 5.16 -0.54 8.61
C PRO A 34 4.35 -1.50 9.47
N VAL A 35 4.51 -2.81 9.25
CA VAL A 35 3.94 -3.87 10.11
C VAL A 35 4.90 -4.22 11.25
N VAL A 36 5.50 -3.21 11.89
CA VAL A 36 6.38 -3.34 13.06
C VAL A 36 6.29 -2.11 13.98
N ASP A 37 6.58 -2.33 15.25
CA ASP A 37 6.79 -1.25 16.22
C ASP A 37 8.06 -0.46 15.91
N ARG A 38 7.99 0.86 16.08
CA ARG A 38 9.06 1.83 15.77
C ARG A 38 10.19 1.81 16.81
N SER A 39 10.85 0.68 16.96
CA SER A 39 12.07 0.54 17.77
C SER A 39 13.32 0.85 16.94
N ARG A 40 14.41 1.28 17.60
CA ARG A 40 15.69 1.54 16.94
C ARG A 40 16.29 0.23 16.43
N ILE A 41 16.59 0.16 15.15
CA ILE A 41 17.30 -0.97 14.53
C ILE A 41 18.81 -0.82 14.83
N VAL A 42 19.44 -1.86 15.39
CA VAL A 42 20.89 -1.95 15.63
C VAL A 42 21.37 -3.31 15.14
N GLY A 43 22.44 -3.37 14.34
CA GLY A 43 22.96 -4.62 13.78
C GLY A 43 22.11 -5.28 12.68
N GLY A 44 20.84 -4.87 12.56
CA GLY A 44 19.92 -5.39 11.56
C GLY A 44 19.37 -6.77 11.90
N GLN A 45 18.29 -7.14 11.23
CA GLN A 45 17.70 -8.47 11.26
C GLN A 45 16.90 -8.66 9.97
N ASP A 46 16.66 -9.93 9.60
CA ASP A 46 15.82 -10.23 8.44
C ASP A 46 14.40 -9.66 8.64
N SER A 47 13.90 -9.00 7.59
CA SER A 47 12.54 -8.49 7.58
C SER A 47 11.54 -9.63 7.39
N LYS A 48 10.43 -9.60 8.13
CA LYS A 48 9.29 -10.47 7.85
C LYS A 48 8.68 -10.10 6.50
N LYS A 49 7.99 -11.06 5.89
CA LYS A 49 7.18 -10.84 4.69
C LYS A 49 6.15 -9.73 4.94
N GLY A 50 6.10 -8.72 4.07
CA GLY A 50 5.18 -7.58 4.20
C GLY A 50 5.50 -6.57 5.31
N GLN A 51 6.60 -6.74 6.06
CA GLN A 51 6.96 -5.81 7.15
C GLN A 51 7.28 -4.39 6.64
N HIS A 52 7.82 -4.30 5.43
CA HIS A 52 8.01 -3.06 4.69
C HIS A 52 7.24 -3.12 3.37
N PRO A 53 5.92 -2.80 3.37
CA PRO A 53 5.06 -2.99 2.20
C PRO A 53 5.50 -2.23 0.94
N TRP A 54 6.18 -1.10 1.13
CA TRP A 54 6.70 -0.27 0.04
C TRP A 54 8.02 -0.77 -0.55
N GLN A 55 8.67 -1.75 0.05
CA GLN A 55 9.95 -2.27 -0.44
C GLN A 55 9.74 -2.96 -1.79
N VAL A 56 10.55 -2.55 -2.77
CA VAL A 56 10.53 -3.08 -4.13
C VAL A 56 11.94 -3.50 -4.53
N ILE A 57 12.05 -4.60 -5.28
CA ILE A 57 13.24 -4.90 -6.09
C ILE A 57 13.01 -4.41 -7.52
N VAL A 58 13.99 -3.70 -8.07
CA VAL A 58 14.03 -3.24 -9.45
C VAL A 58 15.04 -4.12 -10.17
N ILE A 59 14.54 -5.06 -10.98
CA ILE A 59 15.38 -5.98 -11.76
C ILE A 59 15.51 -5.42 -13.16
N LEU A 60 16.74 -5.21 -13.60
CA LEU A 60 17.12 -4.76 -14.94
C LEU A 60 18.07 -5.81 -15.55
N PRO A 61 18.33 -5.78 -16.88
CA PRO A 61 19.09 -6.83 -17.56
C PRO A 61 20.44 -7.17 -16.90
N ASN A 62 21.16 -6.17 -16.37
CA ASN A 62 22.51 -6.33 -15.82
C ASN A 62 22.65 -5.89 -14.35
N ILE A 63 21.58 -5.41 -13.72
CA ILE A 63 21.65 -4.84 -12.36
C ILE A 63 20.36 -5.11 -11.58
N GLN A 64 20.50 -5.34 -10.29
CA GLN A 64 19.39 -5.37 -9.35
C GLN A 64 19.55 -4.20 -8.38
N CYS A 65 18.48 -3.44 -8.20
CA CYS A 65 18.43 -2.30 -7.31
C CYS A 65 17.26 -2.42 -6.33
N GLY A 66 17.34 -1.67 -5.23
CA GLY A 66 16.17 -1.40 -4.39
C GLY A 66 15.28 -0.31 -4.98
N GLY A 67 14.04 -0.26 -4.51
CA GLY A 67 13.09 0.80 -4.82
C GLY A 67 12.04 0.96 -3.71
N THR A 68 11.33 2.08 -3.74
CA THR A 68 10.23 2.38 -2.83
C THR A 68 8.96 2.70 -3.62
N LEU A 69 7.88 1.98 -3.34
CA LEU A 69 6.56 2.31 -3.86
C LEU A 69 6.06 3.61 -3.21
N ILE A 70 5.92 4.67 -4.01
CA ILE A 70 5.42 5.98 -3.55
C ILE A 70 3.96 6.21 -3.91
N SER A 71 3.42 5.43 -4.85
CA SER A 71 1.99 5.35 -5.14
C SER A 71 1.68 4.06 -5.89
N SER A 72 0.39 3.78 -6.12
CA SER A 72 -0.07 2.61 -6.89
C SER A 72 0.58 2.39 -8.26
N ARG A 73 1.26 3.39 -8.85
CA ARG A 73 1.91 3.30 -10.17
C ARG A 73 3.31 3.90 -10.25
N PHE A 74 3.92 4.27 -9.13
CA PHE A 74 5.24 4.93 -9.16
C PHE A 74 6.19 4.31 -8.14
N VAL A 75 7.37 3.93 -8.61
CA VAL A 75 8.50 3.46 -7.80
C VAL A 75 9.63 4.49 -7.88
N LEU A 76 10.10 4.92 -6.73
CA LEU A 76 11.32 5.73 -6.58
C LEU A 76 12.53 4.79 -6.45
N THR A 77 13.60 5.08 -7.19
CA THR A 77 14.88 4.36 -7.10
C THR A 77 16.05 5.32 -7.30
N ALA A 78 17.28 4.82 -7.23
CA ALA A 78 18.45 5.63 -7.52
C ALA A 78 18.58 5.88 -9.03
N ALA A 79 18.92 7.12 -9.42
CA ALA A 79 19.12 7.47 -10.81
C ALA A 79 20.13 6.56 -11.51
N LEU A 80 21.20 6.13 -10.82
CA LEU A 80 22.22 5.21 -11.34
C LEU A 80 21.63 3.87 -11.84
N CYS A 81 20.58 3.36 -11.19
CA CYS A 81 19.92 2.14 -11.60
C CYS A 81 19.28 2.26 -12.99
N VAL A 82 18.81 3.46 -13.35
CA VAL A 82 18.02 3.71 -14.57
C VAL A 82 18.69 4.69 -15.53
N HIS A 83 19.94 5.09 -15.27
CA HIS A 83 20.68 6.05 -16.10
C HIS A 83 21.26 5.39 -17.36
N SER A 84 21.82 4.19 -17.20
CA SER A 84 22.59 3.49 -18.26
C SER A 84 21.77 2.48 -19.06
N THR A 85 20.53 2.23 -18.66
CA THR A 85 19.59 1.40 -19.40
C THR A 85 18.58 2.33 -20.08
N PRO A 86 18.42 2.29 -21.41
CA PRO A 86 17.19 2.79 -22.03
C PRO A 86 16.05 2.10 -21.29
N VAL A 87 15.25 2.87 -20.53
CA VAL A 87 14.06 2.34 -19.87
C VAL A 87 13.02 2.19 -20.96
N ASP A 88 13.26 1.23 -21.85
CA ASP A 88 12.23 0.78 -22.76
C ASP A 88 11.19 0.04 -21.91
N PRO A 89 9.91 0.41 -21.96
CA PRO A 89 8.87 -0.17 -21.11
C PRO A 89 8.70 -1.68 -21.32
N GLU A 90 9.24 -2.27 -22.39
CA GLU A 90 9.25 -3.71 -22.64
C GLU A 90 10.52 -4.42 -22.10
N THR A 91 11.56 -3.67 -21.74
CA THR A 91 12.78 -4.22 -21.14
C THR A 91 12.55 -4.46 -19.65
N TYR A 92 11.82 -5.55 -19.36
CA TYR A 92 11.56 -6.20 -18.07
C TYR A 92 12.10 -5.46 -16.82
N THR A 93 11.36 -4.45 -16.34
CA THR A 93 11.47 -4.02 -14.95
C THR A 93 10.56 -4.90 -14.11
N LYS A 94 11.07 -6.05 -13.63
CA LYS A 94 10.30 -6.86 -12.69
C LYS A 94 10.32 -6.19 -11.33
N ILE A 95 9.17 -5.65 -10.93
CA ILE A 95 8.92 -5.07 -9.61
C ILE A 95 8.33 -6.17 -8.73
N VAL A 96 9.08 -6.61 -7.73
CA VAL A 96 8.58 -7.55 -6.71
C VAL A 96 8.35 -6.77 -5.42
N PHE A 97 7.13 -6.86 -4.90
CA PHE A 97 6.74 -6.24 -3.64
C PHE A 97 7.17 -7.11 -2.46
N GLY A 98 7.34 -6.50 -1.28
CA GLY A 98 7.78 -7.17 -0.05
C GLY A 98 6.86 -8.30 0.44
N ASP A 99 5.71 -8.51 -0.17
CA ASP A 99 4.82 -9.64 0.07
C ASP A 99 5.06 -10.83 -0.88
N GLY A 100 6.13 -10.80 -1.68
CA GLY A 100 6.51 -11.89 -2.58
C GLY A 100 5.47 -12.23 -3.66
N HIS A 101 4.37 -11.48 -3.77
CA HIS A 101 3.49 -11.59 -4.92
C HIS A 101 4.14 -10.78 -6.05
N PRO A 102 4.36 -11.38 -7.23
CA PRO A 102 4.60 -10.61 -8.42
C PRO A 102 3.27 -9.95 -8.80
N GLU A 103 2.86 -8.92 -8.06
CA GLU A 103 1.77 -8.07 -8.54
C GLU A 103 2.35 -7.33 -9.74
N LEU A 104 2.14 -7.89 -10.92
CA LEU A 104 2.31 -7.21 -12.19
C LEU A 104 1.26 -6.09 -12.23
N ARG A 105 1.46 -5.03 -11.45
CA ARG A 105 0.74 -3.78 -11.66
C ARG A 105 1.26 -3.23 -12.99
N GLN A 106 0.63 -3.67 -14.07
CA GLN A 106 0.91 -3.21 -15.41
C GLN A 106 0.87 -1.68 -15.41
N GLY A 107 1.95 -1.05 -15.88
CA GLY A 107 2.07 0.41 -15.92
C GLY A 107 2.66 1.08 -14.68
N VAL A 108 3.35 0.36 -13.79
CA VAL A 108 4.22 1.00 -12.79
C VAL A 108 5.42 1.63 -13.47
N ARG A 109 5.66 2.91 -13.20
CA ARG A 109 6.77 3.70 -13.74
C ARG A 109 7.86 3.85 -12.70
N VAL A 110 9.11 3.67 -13.13
CA VAL A 110 10.29 3.93 -12.32
C VAL A 110 10.75 5.35 -12.57
N GLY A 111 10.68 6.20 -11.55
CA GLY A 111 11.13 7.58 -11.60
C GLY A 111 12.61 7.72 -11.26
N LYS A 112 13.26 8.71 -11.89
CA LYS A 112 14.58 9.25 -11.48
C LYS A 112 14.40 10.35 -10.45
#